data_AF-E6KQ66-F1
#
_entry.id   AF-E6KQ66-F1
#
_cell.length_a   1.000
_cell.length_b   1.000
_cell.length_c   1.000
_cell.angle_alpha   90.00
_cell.angle_beta   90.00
_cell.angle_gamma   90.00
#
_symmetry.space_group_name_H-M   'P 1'
#
loop_
_entity.id
_entity.type
_entity.pdbx_description
1 polymer ?
#
loop_
_entity_poly.entity_id
_entity_poly.type
_entity_poly.pdbx_seq_one_letter_code
_entity_poly.pdbx_strand_id
1 'polypeptide(L)' 'MVRIVRSPDGLIRVDPAAALPGRGAWIHPDAGCVQRARTRRALARAFRNGNVADDVWEDVEELIDTQ' A
#
# COMPACT_ATOMS: atom_id res chain seq x y z
N MET A 1 -2.49 8.25 -8.09
CA MET A 1 -2.70 6.90 -7.52
C MET A 1 -1.43 6.49 -6.82
N VAL A 2 -1.53 5.82 -5.67
CA VAL A 2 -0.40 5.31 -4.89
C VAL A 2 -0.26 3.82 -5.13
N ARG A 3 0.90 3.37 -5.60
CA ARG A 3 1.21 1.94 -5.71
C ARG A 3 1.86 1.47 -4.42
N ILE A 4 1.46 0.30 -3.95
CA ILE A 4 2.10 -0.44 -2.88
C ILE A 4 2.56 -1.77 -3.48
N VAL A 5 3.76 -2.22 -3.16
CA VAL A 5 4.34 -3.46 -3.67
C VAL A 5 4.68 -4.40 -2.52
N ARG A 6 4.41 -5.68 -2.70
CA ARG A 6 5.03 -6.76 -1.92
C ARG A 6 6.19 -7.36 -2.71
N SER A 7 7.41 -7.20 -2.23
CA SER A 7 8.61 -7.77 -2.84
C SER A 7 8.70 -9.28 -2.63
N PRO A 8 9.56 -9.99 -3.39
CA PRO A 8 9.72 -11.45 -3.28
C PRO A 8 10.15 -11.95 -1.89
N ASP A 9 10.89 -11.13 -1.14
CA ASP A 9 11.29 -11.36 0.26
C ASP A 9 10.12 -11.19 1.25
N GLY A 10 8.96 -10.74 0.78
CA GLY A 10 7.74 -10.59 1.57
C GLY A 10 7.55 -9.21 2.18
N LEU A 11 8.50 -8.28 2.03
CA LEU A 11 8.36 -6.90 2.51
C LEU A 11 7.30 -6.15 1.70
N ILE A 12 6.55 -5.28 2.37
CA ILE A 12 5.52 -4.46 1.77
C ILE A 12 5.94 -3.00 1.94
N ARG A 13 5.87 -2.21 0.86
CA ARG A 13 6.28 -0.80 0.85
C ARG A 13 5.58 -0.02 -0.25
N VAL A 14 5.54 1.30 -0.12
CA VAL A 14 5.11 2.20 -1.19
C VAL A 14 6.09 2.13 -2.38
N ASP A 15 5.56 2.20 -3.61
CA ASP A 15 6.33 2.20 -4.86
C ASP A 15 5.80 3.29 -5.81
N PRO A 16 6.00 4.59 -5.49
CA PRO A 16 5.43 5.69 -6.27
C PRO A 16 5.86 5.66 -7.75
N ALA A 17 7.09 5.21 -8.01
CA ALA A 17 7.67 5.10 -9.35
C ALA A 17 7.18 3.88 -10.13
N ALA A 18 6.45 2.97 -9.49
CA ALA A 18 6.04 1.68 -10.02
C ALA A 18 7.20 0.87 -10.64
N ALA A 19 8.38 0.92 -10.04
CA ALA A 19 9.61 0.31 -10.57
C ALA A 19 10.03 -0.97 -9.85
N LEU A 20 9.47 -1.24 -8.67
CA LEU A 20 9.91 -2.34 -7.84
C LEU A 20 9.29 -3.69 -8.27
N PRO A 21 10.09 -4.77 -8.24
CA PRO A 21 9.61 -6.11 -8.57
C PRO A 21 8.69 -6.64 -7.48
N GLY A 22 7.68 -7.40 -7.89
CA GLY A 22 6.77 -8.09 -6.97
C GLY A 22 5.31 -7.83 -7.27
N ARG A 23 4.45 -8.18 -6.32
CA ARG A 23 3.00 -8.04 -6.47
C ARG A 23 2.58 -6.62 -6.12
N GLY A 24 2.06 -5.87 -7.07
CA GLY A 24 1.54 -4.51 -6.86
C GLY A 24 0.06 -4.47 -6.48
N ALA A 25 -0.32 -3.47 -5.69
CA ALA A 25 -1.68 -3.05 -5.42
C ALA A 25 -1.75 -1.51 -5.52
N TRP A 26 -2.93 -0.97 -5.82
CA TRP A 26 -3.13 0.46 -6.04
C TRP A 26 -4.20 1.00 -5.10
N ILE A 27 -3.95 2.19 -4.57
CA ILE A 27 -4.89 2.97 -3.76
C ILE A 27 -5.01 4.36 -4.38
N HIS A 28 -6.21 4.94 -4.33
CA HIS A 28 -6.43 6.32 -4.78
C HIS A 28 -5.78 7.27 -3.76
N PRO A 29 -5.21 8.41 -4.18
CA PRO A 29 -4.63 9.38 -3.26
C PRO A 29 -5.75 10.20 -2.60
N ASP A 30 -6.55 9.53 -1.77
CA ASP A 30 -7.71 10.07 -1.08
C ASP A 30 -7.78 9.39 0.29
N ALA A 31 -7.81 10.18 1.35
CA ALA A 31 -7.85 9.67 2.73
C ALA A 31 -9.04 8.72 2.95
N GLY A 32 -10.19 8.99 2.33
CA GLY A 32 -11.35 8.10 2.39
C GLY A 32 -11.09 6.73 1.74
N CYS A 33 -10.33 6.69 0.65
CA CYS A 33 -9.91 5.45 -0.01
C CYS A 33 -8.93 4.66 0.85
N VAL A 34 -7.95 5.32 1.47
CA VAL A 34 -6.98 4.68 2.38
C VAL A 34 -7.70 4.05 3.57
N GLN A 35 -8.57 4.82 4.24
CA GLN A 35 -9.27 4.33 5.43
C GLN A 35 -10.19 3.14 5.11
N ARG A 36 -10.88 3.19 3.95
CA ARG A 36 -11.67 2.06 3.46
C ARG A 36 -10.79 0.85 3.15
N ALA A 37 -9.63 1.04 2.54
CA ALA A 37 -8.69 -0.04 2.24
C ALA A 37 -8.13 -0.69 3.51
N ARG A 38 -7.79 0.11 4.53
CA ARG A 38 -7.30 -0.35 5.84
C ARG A 38 -8.35 -1.16 6.58
N THR A 39 -9.55 -0.59 6.75
CA THR A 39 -10.68 -1.26 7.41
C THR A 39 -11.05 -2.57 6.73
N ARG A 40 -11.07 -2.57 5.39
CA ARG A 40 -11.40 -3.78 4.62
C ARG A 40 -10.23 -4.73 4.47
N ARG A 41 -9.05 -4.49 5.03
CA ARG A 41 -7.85 -5.33 4.83
C ARG A 41 -7.57 -5.59 3.34
N ALA A 42 -7.69 -4.55 2.51
CA ALA A 42 -7.58 -4.64 1.06
C ALA A 42 -6.16 -5.03 0.63
N LEU A 43 -5.14 -4.38 1.21
CA LEU A 43 -3.73 -4.70 0.92
C LEU A 43 -3.34 -6.10 1.39
N ALA A 44 -3.78 -6.52 2.57
CA ALA A 44 -3.54 -7.88 3.07
C ALA A 44 -4.08 -8.94 2.10
N ARG A 45 -5.31 -8.77 1.61
CA ARG A 45 -5.89 -9.64 0.56
C ARG A 45 -5.13 -9.57 -0.76
N ALA A 46 -4.81 -8.36 -1.23
CA ALA A 46 -4.11 -8.15 -2.49
C ALA A 46 -2.75 -8.85 -2.48
N PHE A 47 -2.02 -8.75 -1.38
CA PHE A 47 -0.69 -9.34 -1.22
C PHE A 47 -0.70 -10.80 -0.77
N ARG A 48 -1.88 -11.37 -0.50
CA ARG A 48 -2.04 -12.71 0.10
C ARG A 48 -1.21 -12.84 1.38
N ASN A 49 -1.16 -11.76 2.15
CA ASN A 49 -0.46 -11.68 3.42
C ASN A 49 -1.48 -11.60 4.57
N GLY A 50 -1.12 -12.09 5.75
CA GLY A 50 -2.01 -12.08 6.91
C GLY A 50 -2.27 -10.67 7.46
N ASN A 51 -1.22 -9.84 7.49
CA ASN A 51 -1.31 -8.46 7.95
C ASN A 51 -0.43 -7.52 7.10
N VAL A 52 -0.77 -6.23 7.12
CA VAL A 52 0.08 -5.15 6.61
C VAL A 52 0.46 -4.32 7.83
N ALA A 53 1.76 -4.08 8.02
CA ALA A 53 2.25 -3.33 9.15
C ALA A 53 1.76 -1.87 9.10
N ASP A 54 1.64 -1.24 10.27
CA ASP A 54 1.06 0.10 10.39
C ASP A 54 1.94 1.18 9.74
N ASP A 55 3.26 0.99 9.74
CA ASP A 55 4.25 1.82 9.05
C ASP A 55 3.95 1.97 7.55
N VAL A 56 3.53 0.90 6.87
CA VAL A 56 3.15 0.95 5.45
C VAL A 56 1.95 1.85 5.22
N TRP A 57 1.02 1.93 6.18
CA TRP A 57 -0.14 2.82 6.05
C TRP A 57 0.24 4.27 6.30
N GLU A 58 1.14 4.51 7.27
CA GLU A 58 1.73 5.83 7.52
C GLU A 58 2.47 6.34 6.28
N ASP A 59 3.29 5.50 5.63
CA ASP A 59 3.97 5.83 4.36
C ASP A 59 2.98 6.21 3.26
N VAL A 60 1.84 5.52 3.17
CA VAL A 60 0.79 5.82 2.18
C VAL A 60 0.13 7.15 2.47
N GLU A 61 -0.16 7.45 3.73
CA GLU A 61 -0.78 8.71 4.17
C GLU A 61 0.18 9.89 3.94
N GLU A 62 1.46 9.76 4.32
CA GLU A 62 2.50 10.77 4.08
C GLU A 62 2.67 11.07 2.58
N LEU A 63 2.66 10.02 1.74
CA LEU A 63 2.77 10.19 0.29
C LEU A 63 1.55 10.92 -0.32
N ILE A 64 0.36 10.78 0.29
CA ILE A 64 -0.84 11.48 -0.17
C ILE A 64 -0.78 12.95 0.22
N ASP A 65 -0.35 13.26 1.43
CA ASP A 65 -0.26 14.65 1.91
C ASP A 65 0.84 15.46 1.21
N THR A 66 1.85 14.78 0.65
CA THR A 66 2.97 15.40 -0.06
C THR A 66 2.71 15.66 -1.56
N GLN A 67 1.55 15.25 -2.10
CA GLN A 67 1.18 15.44 -3.52
C GLN A 67 0.07 16.47 -3.72
#